data_AF-A0ABD1XK07-F1
#
_entry.id   AF-A0ABD1XK07-F1
#
_cell.length_a   1.000
_cell.length_b   1.000
_cell.length_c   1.000
_cell.angle_alpha   90.00
_cell.angle_beta   90.00
_cell.angle_gamma   90.00
#
_symmetry.space_group_name_H-M   'P 1'
#
loop_
_entity.id
_entity.type
_entity.pdbx_description
1 polymer ?
#
loop_
_entity_poly.entity_id
_entity_poly.type
_entity_poly.pdbx_seq_one_letter_code
_entity_poly.pdbx_strand_id
1 'polypeptide(L)'
;MRVDVVLLLYSSWILGACVLVSGADRILRFSEQGTFKILQVADMHYGNGASTGCSDLTATQMPFCSDLNTTAFVRRLIHEESPDLIVFTGDNIDWAASDAKVSMDAAFAPAIESNIPWAAVLGNHDVESNLRRPELMEYIAQLKNSLAKVIDPPAEGVYGWGNFYHSVLGPAGADTENLSLLNLYFLDSGDNSKLPGIKGYDWIRRSQQIWFSNLSQKLRAASSAPALAFFHIPLPEYDTVLYRDQISGRQLEDVYSAPVNSGFFSTLLESGDVKATFVGHDHINDYCGKLMGVHLCYGGGTGYHAYGRVGVERRARIIVATINEEVQGHIPNISTWKRLDDTHMSKIDTELLYSKASEVQPLFRTFAYRKGCSWPWNPFKYPQGKCTFWASVIYTAVVTLLSIFAFMSGFLVHRHRSKKLLKSDYKPVSTTDSKVID
;
A
#
# COMPACT_ATOMS: atom_id res chain seq x y z
N MET A 1 -44.51 47.35 65.30
CA MET A 1 -44.63 46.11 64.50
C MET A 1 -43.23 45.58 64.27
N ARG A 2 -43.00 44.31 64.60
CA ARG A 2 -41.69 43.66 64.59
C ARG A 2 -41.21 43.40 63.15
N VAL A 3 -39.89 43.46 63.02
CA VAL A 3 -39.09 43.21 61.82
C VAL A 3 -39.03 41.71 61.58
N ASP A 4 -39.33 41.26 60.36
CA ASP A 4 -38.95 39.94 59.88
C ASP A 4 -38.06 40.10 58.65
N VAL A 5 -36.78 39.76 58.84
CA VAL A 5 -35.74 39.69 57.82
C VAL A 5 -35.86 38.31 57.16
N VAL A 6 -36.09 38.25 55.86
CA VAL A 6 -35.96 37.02 55.07
C VAL A 6 -34.75 37.16 54.15
N LEU A 7 -33.66 36.49 54.52
CA LEU A 7 -32.53 36.21 53.63
C LEU A 7 -32.98 35.16 52.59
N LEU A 8 -32.93 35.52 51.30
CA LEU A 8 -32.99 34.55 50.21
C LEU A 8 -31.56 34.30 49.70
N LEU A 9 -31.03 33.11 50.02
CA LEU A 9 -29.76 32.60 49.51
C LEU A 9 -29.95 32.15 48.05
N TYR A 10 -29.24 32.78 47.12
CA TYR A 10 -29.04 32.27 45.76
C TYR A 10 -28.10 31.07 45.81
N SER A 11 -28.57 29.87 45.47
CA SER A 11 -27.70 28.74 45.13
C SER A 11 -27.72 28.55 43.60
N SER A 12 -26.65 28.98 42.95
CA SER A 12 -26.38 28.71 41.55
C SER A 12 -25.89 27.27 41.41
N TRP A 13 -26.76 26.37 40.95
CA TRP A 13 -26.37 25.03 40.50
C TRP A 13 -25.87 25.13 39.06
N ILE A 14 -24.57 25.35 38.88
CA ILE A 14 -23.90 25.08 37.60
C ILE A 14 -23.77 23.57 37.51
N LEU A 15 -24.71 22.93 36.81
CA LEU A 15 -24.53 21.58 36.29
C LEU A 15 -23.43 21.63 35.23
N GLY A 16 -22.19 21.44 35.67
CA GLY A 16 -21.08 21.11 34.79
C GLY A 16 -21.40 19.77 34.13
N ALA A 17 -21.88 19.82 32.89
CA ALA A 17 -21.89 18.65 32.02
C ALA A 17 -20.43 18.25 31.81
N CYS A 18 -19.99 17.26 32.58
CA CYS A 18 -18.76 16.54 32.33
C CYS A 18 -18.96 15.84 30.99
N VAL A 19 -18.48 16.45 29.90
CA VAL A 19 -18.35 15.78 28.61
C VAL A 19 -17.27 14.74 28.82
N LEU A 20 -17.69 13.53 29.18
CA LEU A 20 -16.88 12.35 29.04
C LEU A 20 -16.64 12.19 27.54
N VAL A 21 -15.50 12.69 27.04
CA VAL A 21 -14.96 12.26 25.76
C VAL A 21 -14.52 10.82 25.98
N SER A 22 -15.45 9.88 25.79
CA SER A 22 -15.07 8.48 25.64
C SER A 22 -14.35 8.36 24.31
N GLY A 23 -13.02 8.28 24.34
CA GLY A 23 -12.21 7.81 23.22
C GLY A 23 -12.51 6.33 22.98
N ALA A 24 -13.68 6.02 22.44
CA ALA A 24 -13.91 4.72 21.82
C ALA A 24 -13.11 4.74 20.51
N ASP A 25 -12.13 3.85 20.38
CA ASP A 25 -11.46 3.56 19.10
C ASP A 25 -12.59 3.37 18.07
N ARG A 26 -12.72 4.29 17.10
CA ARG A 26 -13.81 4.21 16.13
C ARG A 26 -13.56 2.99 15.25
N ILE A 27 -14.45 2.01 15.36
CA ILE A 27 -14.38 0.77 14.60
C ILE A 27 -14.72 1.08 13.14
N LEU A 28 -13.80 0.79 12.22
CA LEU A 28 -14.06 0.84 10.79
C LEU A 28 -14.90 -0.37 10.38
N ARG A 29 -15.95 -0.13 9.59
CA ARG A 29 -16.91 -1.16 9.23
C ARG A 29 -17.46 -0.95 7.82
N PHE A 30 -17.71 -2.04 7.11
CA PHE A 30 -18.55 -2.02 5.92
C PHE A 30 -19.97 -1.54 6.27
N SER A 31 -20.58 -0.80 5.34
CA SER A 31 -21.98 -0.39 5.45
C SER A 31 -22.92 -1.60 5.47
N GLU A 32 -24.18 -1.39 5.82
CA GLU A 32 -25.23 -2.42 5.70
C GLU A 32 -25.38 -2.93 4.26
N GLN A 33 -25.02 -2.11 3.27
CA GLN A 33 -25.01 -2.47 1.84
C GLN A 33 -23.72 -3.20 1.43
N GLY A 34 -22.84 -3.51 2.39
CA GLY A 34 -21.61 -4.23 2.14
C GLY A 34 -20.54 -3.43 1.40
N THR A 35 -20.54 -2.10 1.50
CA THR A 35 -19.55 -1.22 0.87
C THR A 35 -18.67 -0.51 1.90
N PHE A 36 -17.41 -0.30 1.56
CA PHE A 36 -16.50 0.57 2.30
C PHE A 36 -15.70 1.42 1.30
N LYS A 37 -15.81 2.74 1.42
CA LYS A 37 -15.22 3.72 0.49
C LYS A 37 -14.13 4.54 1.17
N ILE A 38 -12.97 4.61 0.52
CA ILE A 38 -11.81 5.38 0.95
C ILE A 38 -11.55 6.50 -0.06
N LEU A 39 -11.43 7.74 0.42
CA LEU A 39 -10.89 8.86 -0.34
C LEU A 39 -9.39 8.97 -0.04
N GLN A 40 -8.54 8.76 -1.04
CA GLN A 40 -7.11 9.03 -0.95
C GLN A 40 -6.83 10.47 -1.41
N VAL A 41 -6.19 11.25 -0.54
CA VAL A 41 -5.69 12.61 -0.81
C VAL A 41 -4.17 12.56 -0.74
N ALA A 42 -3.49 13.04 -1.77
CA ALA A 42 -2.03 13.02 -1.83
C ALA A 42 -1.47 14.40 -2.16
N ASP A 43 -0.30 14.72 -1.59
CA ASP A 43 0.53 15.85 -1.98
C ASP A 43 -0.23 17.18 -1.93
N MET A 44 -0.75 17.50 -0.75
CA MET A 44 -1.46 18.77 -0.55
C MET A 44 -0.49 19.95 -0.53
N HIS A 45 0.70 19.74 0.06
CA HIS A 45 1.70 20.79 0.28
C HIS A 45 1.08 22.03 0.95
N TYR A 46 0.24 21.82 1.96
CA TYR A 46 -0.47 22.92 2.58
C TYR A 46 0.50 23.81 3.35
N GLY A 47 0.54 25.10 3.03
CA GLY A 47 1.35 26.10 3.73
C GLY A 47 0.49 26.88 4.73
N ASN A 48 0.46 28.21 4.59
CA ASN A 48 -0.23 29.13 5.49
C ASN A 48 -1.65 29.49 5.01
N GLY A 49 -2.31 28.64 4.22
CA GLY A 49 -3.69 28.87 3.82
C GLY A 49 -3.79 29.93 2.72
N ALA A 50 -4.60 30.97 2.96
CA ALA A 50 -4.88 32.02 1.97
C ALA A 50 -3.63 32.81 1.52
N SER A 51 -2.54 32.79 2.30
CA SER A 51 -1.29 33.49 1.97
C SER A 51 -0.30 32.63 1.17
N THR A 52 -0.55 31.33 1.04
CA THR A 52 0.26 30.44 0.23
C THR A 52 -0.34 30.33 -1.16
N GLY A 53 0.39 30.80 -2.16
CA GLY A 53 -0.04 30.79 -3.56
C GLY A 53 0.10 29.43 -4.21
N CYS A 54 -0.66 29.19 -5.28
CA CYS A 54 -0.60 27.93 -6.03
C CYS A 54 0.62 27.83 -6.94
N SER A 55 0.88 26.64 -7.46
CA SER A 55 1.94 26.34 -8.43
C SER A 55 1.37 25.80 -9.75
N ASP A 56 2.07 26.10 -10.84
CA ASP A 56 1.86 25.55 -12.19
C ASP A 56 0.43 25.69 -12.77
N LEU A 57 -0.20 26.82 -12.51
CA LEU A 57 -1.45 27.24 -13.14
C LEU A 57 -1.23 28.28 -14.23
N THR A 58 -2.29 28.60 -14.98
CA THR A 58 -2.24 29.69 -15.95
C THR A 58 -2.02 31.04 -15.27
N ALA A 59 -1.40 31.99 -15.99
CA ALA A 59 -1.16 33.35 -15.47
C ALA A 59 -2.44 34.07 -15.00
N THR A 60 -3.59 33.69 -15.52
CA THR A 60 -4.90 34.24 -15.11
C THR A 60 -5.45 33.61 -13.83
N GLN A 61 -5.06 32.38 -13.49
CA GLN A 61 -5.51 31.67 -12.29
C GLN A 61 -4.63 31.98 -11.08
N MET A 62 -3.31 32.08 -11.29
CA MET A 62 -2.33 32.25 -10.22
C MET A 62 -2.64 33.38 -9.21
N PRO A 63 -3.09 34.59 -9.61
CA PRO A 63 -3.35 35.69 -8.67
C PRO A 63 -4.51 35.44 -7.69
N PHE A 64 -5.38 34.47 -7.98
CA PHE A 64 -6.60 34.20 -7.20
C PHE A 64 -6.61 32.80 -6.59
N CYS A 65 -5.48 32.10 -6.63
CA CYS A 65 -5.36 30.74 -6.15
C CYS A 65 -4.50 30.68 -4.88
N SER A 66 -4.94 29.90 -3.91
CA SER A 66 -4.20 29.59 -2.68
C SER A 66 -4.46 28.15 -2.21
N ASP A 67 -3.90 27.75 -1.07
CA ASP A 67 -4.23 26.48 -0.40
C ASP A 67 -5.73 26.28 -0.20
N LEU A 68 -6.52 27.37 -0.08
CA LEU A 68 -7.96 27.28 0.07
C LEU A 68 -8.65 26.62 -1.15
N ASN A 69 -8.03 26.64 -2.33
CA ASN A 69 -8.48 25.89 -3.49
C ASN A 69 -8.36 24.38 -3.24
N THR A 70 -7.26 23.93 -2.63
CA THR A 70 -7.10 22.54 -2.16
C THR A 70 -8.20 22.19 -1.16
N THR A 71 -8.44 23.04 -0.14
CA THR A 71 -9.50 22.82 0.85
C THR A 71 -10.87 22.71 0.20
N ALA A 72 -11.19 23.60 -0.74
CA ALA A 72 -12.45 23.59 -1.47
C ALA A 72 -12.61 22.34 -2.34
N PHE A 73 -11.54 21.87 -2.96
CA PHE A 73 -11.53 20.64 -3.73
C PHE A 73 -11.79 19.41 -2.85
N VAL A 74 -11.06 19.27 -1.73
CA VAL A 74 -11.27 18.17 -0.77
C VAL A 74 -12.69 18.16 -0.20
N ARG A 75 -13.25 19.33 0.14
CA ARG A 75 -14.66 19.42 0.58
C ARG A 75 -15.64 18.96 -0.50
N ARG A 76 -15.41 19.32 -1.78
CA ARG A 76 -16.24 18.83 -2.89
C ARG A 76 -16.09 17.32 -3.11
N LEU A 77 -14.88 16.77 -2.98
CA LEU A 77 -14.64 15.33 -3.04
C LEU A 77 -15.43 14.59 -1.95
N ILE A 78 -15.37 15.08 -0.71
CA ILE A 78 -16.13 14.51 0.42
C ILE A 78 -17.63 14.55 0.13
N HIS A 79 -18.15 15.67 -0.38
CA HIS A 79 -19.57 15.81 -0.72
C HIS A 79 -19.99 14.86 -1.87
N GLU A 80 -19.22 14.82 -2.96
CA GLU A 80 -19.52 14.02 -4.15
C GLU A 80 -19.44 12.51 -3.86
N GLU A 81 -18.45 12.09 -3.07
CA GLU A 81 -18.15 10.67 -2.89
C GLU A 81 -18.65 10.10 -1.57
N SER A 82 -18.90 10.91 -0.54
CA SER A 82 -19.33 10.46 0.80
C SER A 82 -18.47 9.28 1.30
N PRO A 83 -17.15 9.45 1.47
CA PRO A 83 -16.26 8.37 1.87
C PRO A 83 -16.48 7.95 3.34
N ASP A 84 -16.23 6.68 3.63
CA ASP A 84 -16.22 6.13 4.99
C ASP A 84 -14.90 6.40 5.73
N LEU A 85 -13.81 6.60 4.98
CA LEU A 85 -12.47 6.90 5.47
C LEU A 85 -11.75 7.86 4.51
N ILE A 86 -11.00 8.81 5.06
CA ILE A 86 -10.07 9.63 4.28
C ILE A 86 -8.64 9.21 4.62
N VAL A 87 -7.80 8.99 3.61
CA VAL A 87 -6.38 8.64 3.78
C VAL A 87 -5.52 9.69 3.10
N PHE A 88 -4.69 10.36 3.88
CA PHE A 88 -3.69 11.31 3.38
C PHE A 88 -2.33 10.60 3.19
N THR A 89 -1.84 10.56 1.95
CA THR A 89 -0.64 9.77 1.59
C THR A 89 0.65 10.59 1.52
N GLY A 90 0.88 11.42 2.54
CA GLY A 90 2.11 12.21 2.72
C GLY A 90 2.11 13.55 1.99
N ASP A 91 3.12 14.34 2.33
CA ASP A 91 3.30 15.74 1.92
C ASP A 91 2.03 16.54 2.13
N ASN A 92 1.54 16.45 3.37
CA ASN A 92 0.36 17.14 3.85
C ASN A 92 0.67 18.64 3.99
N ILE A 93 1.88 18.96 4.49
CA ILE A 93 2.46 20.31 4.53
C ILE A 93 3.87 20.28 3.95
N ASP A 94 4.47 21.46 3.75
CA ASP A 94 5.88 21.61 3.34
C ASP A 94 6.57 22.82 4.00
N TRP A 95 7.74 23.20 3.50
CA TRP A 95 8.52 24.36 3.95
C TRP A 95 7.74 25.70 4.00
N ALA A 96 6.64 25.85 3.25
CA ALA A 96 5.84 27.07 3.27
C ALA A 96 5.02 27.20 4.57
N ALA A 97 4.80 26.11 5.30
CA ALA A 97 4.16 26.14 6.61
C ALA A 97 5.06 26.82 7.65
N SER A 98 4.67 28.01 8.11
CA SER A 98 5.42 28.75 9.14
C SER A 98 5.24 28.16 10.55
N ASP A 99 4.07 27.58 10.79
CA ASP A 99 3.74 26.78 11.97
C ASP A 99 3.11 25.46 11.50
N ALA A 100 3.80 24.35 11.76
CA ALA A 100 3.39 23.04 11.31
C ALA A 100 2.01 22.63 11.87
N LYS A 101 1.69 22.97 13.12
CA LYS A 101 0.41 22.57 13.73
C LYS A 101 -0.75 23.32 13.11
N VAL A 102 -0.61 24.64 12.94
CA VAL A 102 -1.64 25.47 12.31
C VAL A 102 -1.89 25.03 10.86
N SER A 103 -0.82 24.70 10.14
CA SER A 103 -0.92 24.27 8.74
C SER A 103 -1.54 22.87 8.64
N MET A 104 -1.17 21.93 9.52
CA MET A 104 -1.80 20.62 9.62
C MET A 104 -3.29 20.71 9.98
N ASP A 105 -3.66 21.57 10.93
CA ASP A 105 -5.06 21.80 11.29
C ASP A 105 -5.87 22.26 10.07
N ALA A 106 -5.31 23.18 9.27
CA ALA A 106 -5.96 23.68 8.06
C ALA A 106 -6.00 22.62 6.94
N ALA A 107 -4.93 21.86 6.77
CA ALA A 107 -4.83 20.78 5.79
C ALA A 107 -5.88 19.67 6.04
N PHE A 108 -6.05 19.28 7.30
CA PHE A 108 -6.99 18.22 7.69
C PHE A 108 -8.39 18.75 8.06
N ALA A 109 -8.61 20.06 8.06
CA ALA A 109 -9.90 20.68 8.38
C ALA A 109 -11.09 20.03 7.64
N PRO A 110 -11.03 19.73 6.31
CA PRO A 110 -12.13 19.07 5.61
C PRO A 110 -12.53 17.72 6.23
N ALA A 111 -11.57 16.92 6.71
CA ALA A 111 -11.83 15.64 7.35
C ALA A 111 -12.39 15.82 8.77
N ILE A 112 -11.81 16.76 9.53
CA ILE A 112 -12.22 17.05 10.91
C ILE A 112 -13.66 17.62 10.96
N GLU A 113 -13.97 18.57 10.07
CA GLU A 113 -15.27 19.22 9.93
C GLU A 113 -16.36 18.25 9.50
N SER A 114 -16.05 17.32 8.59
CA SER A 114 -17.00 16.32 8.09
C SER A 114 -17.28 15.18 9.08
N ASN A 115 -16.54 15.11 10.19
CA ASN A 115 -16.65 14.08 11.22
C ASN A 115 -16.41 12.64 10.70
N ILE A 116 -15.75 12.52 9.54
CA ILE A 116 -15.32 11.27 8.92
C ILE A 116 -14.00 10.84 9.58
N PRO A 117 -13.81 9.56 9.93
CA PRO A 117 -12.51 9.09 10.40
C PRO A 117 -11.47 9.24 9.30
N TRP A 118 -10.24 9.55 9.67
CA TRP A 118 -9.17 9.77 8.70
C TRP A 118 -7.83 9.29 9.22
N ALA A 119 -6.92 8.94 8.32
CA ALA A 119 -5.56 8.54 8.65
C ALA A 119 -4.58 9.29 7.76
N ALA A 120 -3.36 9.52 8.24
CA ALA A 120 -2.30 10.12 7.46
C ALA A 120 -1.00 9.34 7.63
N VAL A 121 -0.24 9.22 6.55
CA VAL A 121 1.20 8.94 6.60
C VAL A 121 1.96 10.22 6.30
N LEU A 122 3.23 10.24 6.68
CA LEU A 122 4.12 11.36 6.42
C LEU A 122 4.90 11.13 5.12
N GLY A 123 5.11 12.22 4.37
CA GLY A 123 6.01 12.29 3.23
C GLY A 123 7.35 12.94 3.56
N ASN A 124 8.13 13.25 2.54
CA ASN A 124 9.46 13.83 2.72
C ASN A 124 9.42 15.33 3.03
N HIS A 125 8.36 16.04 2.64
CA HIS A 125 8.21 17.49 2.86
C HIS A 125 7.58 17.84 4.23
N ASP A 126 6.84 16.92 4.85
CA ASP A 126 6.08 17.20 6.09
C ASP A 126 6.92 17.74 7.26
N VAL A 127 8.24 17.47 7.27
CA VAL A 127 9.17 17.86 8.35
C VAL A 127 10.09 19.03 7.98
N GLU A 128 9.72 19.80 6.97
CA GLU A 128 10.46 21.00 6.54
C GLU A 128 10.09 22.27 7.32
N SER A 129 9.03 22.19 8.14
CA SER A 129 8.57 23.28 9.01
C SER A 129 9.25 23.22 10.40
N ASN A 130 8.56 23.67 11.46
CA ASN A 130 9.10 23.86 12.81
C ASN A 130 8.98 22.65 13.75
N LEU A 131 8.48 21.49 13.29
CA LEU A 131 8.36 20.26 14.08
C LEU A 131 9.15 19.10 13.48
N ARG A 132 9.66 18.23 14.35
CA ARG A 132 10.31 16.98 13.92
C ARG A 132 9.27 15.91 13.61
N ARG A 133 9.65 14.92 12.79
CA ARG A 133 8.82 13.76 12.42
C ARG A 133 8.04 13.11 13.57
N PRO A 134 8.65 12.78 14.74
CA PRO A 134 7.91 12.26 15.90
C PRO A 134 6.84 13.22 16.41
N GLU A 135 7.21 14.47 16.65
CA GLU A 135 6.33 15.49 17.26
C GLU A 135 5.14 15.77 16.36
N LEU A 136 5.36 15.76 15.04
CA LEU A 136 4.33 15.93 14.04
C LEU A 136 3.37 14.73 14.01
N MET A 137 3.90 13.51 14.04
CA MET A 137 3.06 12.30 14.05
C MET A 137 2.26 12.17 15.34
N GLU A 138 2.86 12.49 16.49
CA GLU A 138 2.19 12.57 17.79
C GLU A 138 1.05 13.59 17.76
N TYR A 139 1.28 14.76 17.14
CA TYR A 139 0.25 15.76 16.96
C TYR A 139 -0.90 15.25 16.10
N ILE A 140 -0.60 14.69 14.93
CA ILE A 140 -1.60 14.13 13.99
C ILE A 140 -2.45 13.06 14.67
N ALA A 141 -1.85 12.18 15.48
CA ALA A 141 -2.56 11.13 16.20
C ALA A 141 -3.54 11.66 17.26
N GLN A 142 -3.33 12.88 17.77
CA GLN A 142 -4.19 13.52 18.77
C GLN A 142 -5.35 14.32 18.16
N LEU A 143 -5.32 14.57 16.85
CA LEU A 143 -6.37 15.33 16.17
C LEU A 143 -7.70 14.58 16.16
N LYS A 144 -8.80 15.33 16.20
CA LYS A 144 -10.15 14.78 16.26
C LYS A 144 -10.41 13.83 15.08
N ASN A 145 -10.90 12.63 15.39
CA ASN A 145 -11.20 11.53 14.46
C ASN A 145 -9.99 11.02 13.65
N SER A 146 -8.77 11.42 14.02
CA SER A 146 -7.57 10.80 13.48
C SER A 146 -7.50 9.34 13.94
N LEU A 147 -7.22 8.46 13.01
CA LEU A 147 -6.91 7.05 13.21
C LEU A 147 -5.41 6.80 13.14
N ALA A 148 -4.61 7.85 12.90
CA ALA A 148 -3.17 7.69 12.82
C ALA A 148 -2.63 7.28 14.20
N LYS A 149 -1.70 6.32 14.21
CA LYS A 149 -1.08 5.84 15.46
C LYS A 149 0.42 6.08 15.40
N VAL A 150 0.96 6.59 16.48
CA VAL A 150 2.38 6.45 16.76
C VAL A 150 2.53 5.06 17.38
N ILE A 151 3.04 4.08 16.62
CA ILE A 151 3.70 2.95 17.28
C ILE A 151 4.80 3.57 18.10
N ASP A 152 4.79 3.39 19.43
CA ASP A 152 5.83 3.86 20.35
C ASP A 152 7.22 3.38 19.88
N PRO A 153 8.00 4.18 19.13
CA PRO A 153 9.23 3.72 18.51
C PRO A 153 10.36 4.24 19.41
N PRO A 154 10.57 3.53 20.53
CA PRO A 154 11.66 2.56 20.61
C PRO A 154 11.28 1.20 21.24
N ALA A 155 10.02 0.92 21.58
CA ALA A 155 9.67 -0.29 22.33
C ALA A 155 9.77 -1.59 21.50
N GLU A 156 9.58 -1.54 20.17
CA GLU A 156 9.64 -2.70 19.27
C GLU A 156 10.81 -2.68 18.26
N GLY A 157 11.62 -1.61 18.22
CA GLY A 157 12.75 -1.50 17.27
C GLY A 157 12.35 -1.32 15.80
N VAL A 158 11.13 -0.84 15.53
CA VAL A 158 10.63 -0.52 14.18
C VAL A 158 11.06 0.90 13.78
N TYR A 159 11.57 1.06 12.56
CA TYR A 159 12.02 2.37 12.06
C TYR A 159 10.84 3.25 11.62
N GLY A 160 10.97 4.57 11.76
CA GLY A 160 9.98 5.54 11.30
C GLY A 160 8.84 5.78 12.29
N TRP A 161 8.01 6.78 11.99
CA TRP A 161 6.89 7.24 12.82
C TRP A 161 5.60 7.16 12.00
N GLY A 162 4.54 6.60 12.57
CA GLY A 162 3.28 6.42 11.82
C GLY A 162 3.22 5.13 11.00
N ASN A 163 3.98 4.10 11.39
CA ASN A 163 3.67 2.74 10.98
C ASN A 163 2.47 2.26 11.80
N PHE A 164 1.37 1.83 11.19
CA PHE A 164 0.21 1.29 11.91
C PHE A 164 -0.71 0.51 10.97
N TYR A 165 -1.76 -0.07 11.52
CA TYR A 165 -2.78 -0.75 10.73
C TYR A 165 -4.18 -0.55 11.31
N HIS A 166 -5.18 -0.76 10.46
CA HIS A 166 -6.58 -0.87 10.84
C HIS A 166 -7.25 -2.01 10.10
N SER A 167 -8.19 -2.66 10.75
CA SER A 167 -9.05 -3.67 10.15
C SER A 167 -10.45 -3.10 9.97
N VAL A 168 -11.06 -3.36 8.81
CA VAL A 168 -12.45 -2.98 8.50
C VAL A 168 -13.31 -4.22 8.69
N LEU A 169 -14.22 -4.15 9.67
CA LEU A 169 -15.08 -5.26 10.04
C LEU A 169 -16.30 -5.39 9.13
N GLY A 170 -16.89 -6.57 9.04
CA GLY A 170 -18.13 -6.80 8.27
C GLY A 170 -19.33 -5.98 8.78
N PRO A 171 -20.46 -5.95 8.06
CA PRO A 171 -21.61 -5.11 8.41
C PRO A 171 -22.18 -5.42 9.80
N ALA A 172 -22.77 -4.41 10.45
CA ALA A 172 -23.34 -4.57 11.78
C ALA A 172 -24.57 -5.49 11.70
N GLY A 173 -24.72 -6.42 12.65
CA GLY A 173 -25.79 -7.41 12.66
C GLY A 173 -25.62 -8.56 11.66
N ALA A 174 -24.56 -8.57 10.84
CA ALA A 174 -24.25 -9.70 9.96
C ALA A 174 -23.42 -10.76 10.69
N ASP A 175 -23.42 -12.01 10.19
CA ASP A 175 -22.57 -13.09 10.73
C ASP A 175 -21.07 -12.74 10.67
N THR A 176 -20.69 -11.82 9.79
CA THR A 176 -19.34 -11.29 9.63
C THR A 176 -19.04 -10.07 10.51
N GLU A 177 -19.95 -9.63 11.40
CA GLU A 177 -19.82 -8.38 12.15
C GLU A 177 -18.48 -8.27 12.90
N ASN A 178 -17.95 -9.37 13.42
CA ASN A 178 -16.68 -9.36 14.16
C ASN A 178 -15.48 -9.87 13.34
N LEU A 179 -15.67 -10.09 12.04
CA LEU A 179 -14.61 -10.53 11.12
C LEU A 179 -14.03 -9.33 10.38
N SER A 180 -12.70 -9.25 10.33
CA SER A 180 -12.02 -8.36 9.38
C SER A 180 -12.29 -8.85 7.96
N LEU A 181 -12.78 -7.96 7.10
CA LEU A 181 -13.00 -8.22 5.67
C LEU A 181 -12.06 -7.41 4.78
N LEU A 182 -11.35 -6.42 5.34
CA LEU A 182 -10.31 -5.65 4.66
C LEU A 182 -9.30 -5.15 5.71
N ASN A 183 -8.00 -5.28 5.44
CA ASN A 183 -6.96 -4.70 6.28
C ASN A 183 -6.27 -3.53 5.56
N LEU A 184 -5.92 -2.49 6.32
CA LEU A 184 -5.25 -1.28 5.84
C LEU A 184 -3.93 -1.14 6.58
N TYR A 185 -2.83 -1.11 5.83
CA TYR A 185 -1.48 -0.91 6.36
C TYR A 185 -0.97 0.48 6.02
N PHE A 186 -0.34 1.15 6.97
CA PHE A 186 0.22 2.47 6.84
C PHE A 186 1.70 2.39 7.23
N LEU A 187 2.60 2.85 6.36
CA LEU A 187 4.04 2.77 6.58
C LEU A 187 4.70 4.12 6.35
N ASP A 188 5.67 4.43 7.22
CA ASP A 188 6.54 5.58 7.06
C ASP A 188 7.65 5.26 6.04
N SER A 189 7.55 5.78 4.82
CA SER A 189 8.59 5.60 3.80
C SER A 189 9.85 6.44 4.04
N GLY A 190 9.85 7.31 5.05
CA GLY A 190 10.93 8.22 5.40
C GLY A 190 10.94 9.52 4.58
N ASP A 191 12.07 10.22 4.64
CA ASP A 191 12.33 11.48 3.93
C ASP A 191 13.51 11.33 2.95
N ASN A 192 14.69 11.83 3.33
CA ASN A 192 15.95 11.65 2.63
C ASN A 192 16.82 10.69 3.43
N SER A 193 17.51 9.78 2.73
CA SER A 193 18.46 8.85 3.34
C SER A 193 19.45 9.58 4.25
N LYS A 194 19.54 9.13 5.50
CA LYS A 194 20.55 9.60 6.47
C LYS A 194 21.80 8.71 6.50
N LEU A 195 21.84 7.66 5.66
CA LEU A 195 22.98 6.73 5.62
C LEU A 195 24.15 7.33 4.82
N PRO A 196 25.38 7.31 5.36
CA PRO A 196 26.56 7.79 4.64
C PRO A 196 26.73 7.09 3.29
N GLY A 197 26.90 7.88 2.22
CA GLY A 197 27.14 7.38 0.87
C GLY A 197 25.89 7.08 0.04
N ILE A 198 24.69 7.16 0.63
CA ILE A 198 23.41 6.98 -0.10
C ILE A 198 22.68 8.32 -0.14
N LYS A 199 22.70 8.97 -1.30
CA LYS A 199 22.00 10.23 -1.56
C LYS A 199 20.59 9.96 -2.10
N GLY A 200 19.65 10.87 -1.85
CA GLY A 200 18.27 10.77 -2.32
C GLY A 200 17.32 10.23 -1.25
N TYR A 201 16.15 9.78 -1.67
CA TYR A 201 15.05 9.39 -0.79
C TYR A 201 15.37 8.18 0.08
N ASP A 202 14.79 8.16 1.28
CA ASP A 202 14.83 6.99 2.16
C ASP A 202 13.81 5.92 1.67
N TRP A 203 13.78 4.78 2.35
CA TRP A 203 12.93 3.65 1.97
C TRP A 203 12.33 2.94 3.18
N ILE A 204 11.29 2.15 2.95
CA ILE A 204 10.73 1.23 3.94
C ILE A 204 11.81 0.22 4.34
N ARG A 205 12.29 0.33 5.58
CA ARG A 205 13.47 -0.37 6.08
C ARG A 205 13.15 -1.79 6.55
N ARG A 206 14.19 -2.61 6.68
CA ARG A 206 14.09 -4.01 7.10
C ARG A 206 13.27 -4.23 8.38
N SER A 207 13.41 -3.37 9.39
CA SER A 207 12.65 -3.52 10.64
C SER A 207 11.14 -3.32 10.43
N GLN A 208 10.75 -2.38 9.55
CA GLN A 208 9.35 -2.19 9.13
C GLN A 208 8.84 -3.39 8.33
N GLN A 209 9.67 -3.97 7.45
CA GLN A 209 9.31 -5.18 6.71
C GLN A 209 9.06 -6.38 7.65
N ILE A 210 9.93 -6.57 8.66
CA ILE A 210 9.76 -7.65 9.66
C ILE A 210 8.48 -7.43 10.46
N TRP A 211 8.23 -6.21 10.92
CA TRP A 211 6.99 -5.84 11.62
C TRP A 211 5.77 -6.14 10.76
N PHE A 212 5.79 -5.67 9.50
CA PHE A 212 4.72 -5.89 8.53
C PHE A 212 4.46 -7.39 8.29
N SER A 213 5.50 -8.20 8.02
CA SER A 213 5.34 -9.64 7.76
C SER A 213 4.73 -10.37 8.96
N ASN A 214 5.19 -10.04 10.18
CA ASN A 214 4.66 -10.63 11.41
C ASN A 214 3.19 -10.24 11.63
N LEU A 215 2.86 -8.98 11.37
CA LEU A 215 1.50 -8.46 11.47
C LEU A 215 0.57 -9.09 10.43
N SER A 216 0.98 -9.13 9.16
CA SER A 216 0.25 -9.80 8.08
C SER A 216 -0.01 -11.27 8.41
N GLN A 217 1.01 -12.01 8.86
CA GLN A 217 0.84 -13.41 9.24
C GLN A 217 -0.24 -13.58 10.33
N LYS A 218 -0.21 -12.74 11.38
CA LYS A 218 -1.22 -12.76 12.44
C LYS A 218 -2.62 -12.47 11.91
N LEU A 219 -2.78 -11.45 11.07
CA LEU A 219 -4.07 -11.05 10.53
C LEU A 219 -4.65 -12.07 9.54
N ARG A 220 -3.79 -12.67 8.69
CA ARG A 220 -4.17 -13.75 7.77
C ARG A 220 -4.56 -15.05 8.48
N ALA A 221 -3.97 -15.31 9.65
CA ALA A 221 -4.38 -16.44 10.48
C ALA A 221 -5.78 -16.22 11.09
N ALA A 222 -6.19 -14.97 11.31
CA ALA A 222 -7.49 -14.61 11.86
C ALA A 222 -8.59 -14.51 10.79
N SER A 223 -8.26 -14.07 9.57
CA SER A 223 -9.22 -13.88 8.48
C SER A 223 -8.56 -13.97 7.11
N SER A 224 -9.33 -14.29 6.06
CA SER A 224 -8.86 -14.27 4.67
C SER A 224 -9.00 -12.89 4.00
N ALA A 225 -9.06 -11.82 4.80
CA ALA A 225 -9.24 -10.46 4.29
C ALA A 225 -8.09 -10.05 3.36
N PRO A 226 -8.37 -9.49 2.17
CA PRO A 226 -7.36 -8.79 1.40
C PRO A 226 -6.89 -7.55 2.15
N ALA A 227 -5.75 -7.00 1.73
CA ALA A 227 -5.18 -5.82 2.33
C ALA A 227 -4.76 -4.76 1.31
N LEU A 228 -4.67 -3.53 1.79
CA LEU A 228 -4.15 -2.37 1.06
C LEU A 228 -3.02 -1.75 1.87
N ALA A 229 -2.00 -1.21 1.20
CA ALA A 229 -0.90 -0.50 1.86
C ALA A 229 -0.79 0.95 1.37
N PHE A 230 -0.57 1.87 2.30
CA PHE A 230 -0.45 3.29 2.07
C PHE A 230 0.90 3.78 2.61
N PHE A 231 1.65 4.46 1.77
CA PHE A 231 2.95 5.08 2.10
C PHE A 231 3.21 6.19 1.07
N HIS A 232 4.19 7.04 1.29
CA HIS A 232 4.35 8.24 0.47
C HIS A 232 5.30 8.03 -0.72
N ILE A 233 6.56 7.66 -0.47
CA ILE A 233 7.58 7.52 -1.51
C ILE A 233 7.36 6.21 -2.29
N PRO A 234 7.28 6.24 -3.63
CA PRO A 234 7.04 5.05 -4.44
C PRO A 234 8.19 4.02 -4.29
N LEU A 235 7.83 2.74 -4.37
CA LEU A 235 8.82 1.67 -4.47
C LEU A 235 9.49 1.71 -5.86
N PRO A 236 10.73 1.22 -6.02
CA PRO A 236 11.35 1.10 -7.34
C PRO A 236 10.51 0.31 -8.36
N GLU A 237 9.63 -0.57 -7.89
CA GLU A 237 8.71 -1.32 -8.73
C GLU A 237 7.62 -0.49 -9.40
N TYR A 238 7.36 0.74 -8.93
CA TYR A 238 6.50 1.69 -9.65
C TYR A 238 7.12 2.07 -11.00
N ASP A 239 8.44 2.23 -11.10
CA ASP A 239 9.08 2.39 -12.42
C ASP A 239 8.98 1.09 -13.24
N THR A 240 9.16 -0.06 -12.58
CA THR A 240 9.14 -1.37 -13.24
C THR A 240 7.78 -1.69 -13.88
N VAL A 241 6.67 -1.25 -13.29
CA VAL A 241 5.32 -1.54 -13.81
C VAL A 241 5.05 -0.84 -15.14
N LEU A 242 5.75 0.26 -15.44
CA LEU A 242 5.61 1.02 -16.68
C LEU A 242 6.10 0.25 -17.92
N TYR A 243 6.99 -0.74 -17.73
CA TYR A 243 7.43 -1.63 -18.81
C TYR A 243 6.41 -2.74 -19.13
N ARG A 244 5.22 -2.69 -18.54
CA ARG A 244 4.10 -3.61 -18.83
C ARG A 244 3.05 -2.89 -19.69
N ASP A 245 2.36 -3.64 -20.53
CA ASP A 245 1.39 -3.09 -21.50
C ASP A 245 0.08 -2.57 -20.87
N GLN A 246 -0.08 -2.57 -19.54
CA GLN A 246 -1.36 -2.32 -18.87
C GLN A 246 -1.18 -1.45 -17.63
N ILE A 247 -1.20 -0.13 -17.85
CA ILE A 247 -1.48 0.87 -16.81
C ILE A 247 -2.75 1.62 -17.19
N SER A 248 -3.48 2.11 -16.19
CA SER A 248 -4.55 3.09 -16.35
C SER A 248 -4.11 4.42 -15.76
N GLY A 249 -4.52 5.53 -16.34
CA GLY A 249 -4.01 6.85 -16.01
C GLY A 249 -2.73 7.21 -16.77
N ARG A 250 -1.98 8.19 -16.25
CA ARG A 250 -0.90 8.86 -16.93
C ARG A 250 0.36 8.89 -16.07
N GLN A 251 1.48 8.59 -16.71
CA GLN A 251 2.81 8.96 -16.24
C GLN A 251 3.19 10.27 -16.95
N LEU A 252 3.33 11.36 -16.20
CA LEU A 252 3.67 12.68 -16.75
C LEU A 252 5.02 13.20 -16.24
N GLU A 253 5.67 12.46 -15.35
CA GLU A 253 7.04 12.66 -14.87
C GLU A 253 7.73 11.32 -14.58
N ASP A 254 9.03 11.37 -14.33
CA ASP A 254 9.79 10.19 -13.92
C ASP A 254 9.34 9.71 -12.53
N VAL A 255 9.56 8.43 -12.23
CA VAL A 255 9.25 7.87 -10.92
C VAL A 255 10.40 8.17 -9.95
N TYR A 256 10.17 9.02 -8.96
CA TYR A 256 11.19 9.39 -7.97
C TYR A 256 11.19 8.45 -6.75
N SER A 257 11.46 7.17 -7.01
CA SER A 257 11.62 6.17 -5.95
C SER A 257 12.98 6.28 -5.23
N ALA A 258 13.09 5.60 -4.09
CA ALA A 258 14.37 5.45 -3.39
C ALA A 258 15.42 4.74 -4.27
N PRO A 259 16.69 5.18 -4.26
CA PRO A 259 17.76 4.52 -5.03
C PRO A 259 18.09 3.12 -4.51
N VAL A 260 17.69 2.79 -3.28
CA VAL A 260 17.87 1.47 -2.68
C VAL A 260 16.56 0.71 -2.78
N ASN A 261 16.56 -0.39 -3.55
CA ASN A 261 15.48 -1.36 -3.47
C ASN A 261 15.66 -2.23 -2.21
N SER A 262 14.82 -1.98 -1.21
CA SER A 262 14.88 -2.65 0.08
C SER A 262 14.28 -4.06 0.07
N GLY A 263 13.64 -4.48 -1.02
CA GLY A 263 12.93 -5.75 -1.14
C GLY A 263 11.51 -5.74 -0.57
N PHE A 264 10.95 -4.57 -0.21
CA PHE A 264 9.60 -4.52 0.36
C PHE A 264 8.52 -5.05 -0.60
N PHE A 265 8.64 -4.81 -1.91
CA PHE A 265 7.71 -5.40 -2.88
C PHE A 265 7.71 -6.94 -2.82
N SER A 266 8.89 -7.57 -2.70
CA SER A 266 8.99 -9.01 -2.47
C SER A 266 8.31 -9.43 -1.16
N THR A 267 8.45 -8.64 -0.10
CA THR A 267 7.73 -8.88 1.17
C THR A 267 6.21 -8.87 0.98
N LEU A 268 5.68 -7.96 0.16
CA LEU A 268 4.25 -7.91 -0.18
C LEU A 268 3.81 -9.18 -0.92
N LEU A 269 4.59 -9.61 -1.91
CA LEU A 269 4.31 -10.83 -2.68
C LEU A 269 4.31 -12.08 -1.81
N GLU A 270 5.29 -12.23 -0.92
CA GLU A 270 5.39 -13.37 0.00
C GLU A 270 4.28 -13.38 1.07
N SER A 271 3.80 -12.20 1.47
CA SER A 271 2.67 -12.07 2.41
C SER A 271 1.33 -12.43 1.75
N GLY A 272 1.12 -12.00 0.50
CA GLY A 272 0.03 -12.47 -0.38
C GLY A 272 -1.37 -11.91 -0.09
N ASP A 273 -1.56 -11.18 1.01
CA ASP A 273 -2.79 -10.45 1.36
C ASP A 273 -2.90 -9.09 0.67
N VAL A 274 -1.79 -8.35 0.53
CA VAL A 274 -1.80 -7.01 -0.07
C VAL A 274 -2.10 -7.09 -1.56
N LYS A 275 -3.20 -6.45 -1.99
CA LYS A 275 -3.66 -6.46 -3.39
C LYS A 275 -3.38 -5.15 -4.13
N ALA A 276 -3.21 -4.06 -3.41
CA ALA A 276 -2.79 -2.79 -3.96
C ALA A 276 -1.98 -1.96 -2.95
N THR A 277 -1.07 -1.16 -3.46
CA THR A 277 -0.38 -0.10 -2.72
C THR A 277 -0.74 1.25 -3.31
N PHE A 278 -0.79 2.28 -2.46
CA PHE A 278 -1.22 3.63 -2.81
C PHE A 278 -0.20 4.65 -2.31
N VAL A 279 0.28 5.51 -3.22
CA VAL A 279 1.36 6.48 -2.98
C VAL A 279 1.03 7.89 -3.47
N GLY A 280 1.83 8.86 -3.04
CA GLY A 280 1.86 10.25 -3.53
C GLY A 280 3.19 10.54 -4.21
N HIS A 281 3.87 11.61 -3.79
CA HIS A 281 5.25 12.00 -4.11
C HIS A 281 5.48 12.57 -5.52
N ASP A 282 5.05 11.84 -6.54
CA ASP A 282 5.16 12.28 -7.93
C ASP A 282 3.83 12.92 -8.35
N HIS A 283 3.71 14.24 -8.22
CA HIS A 283 2.43 14.96 -8.20
C HIS A 283 1.63 14.88 -9.50
N ILE A 284 2.29 14.73 -10.65
CA ILE A 284 1.63 14.65 -11.96
C ILE A 284 1.53 13.22 -12.51
N ASN A 285 2.08 12.24 -11.79
CA ASN A 285 1.78 10.83 -12.00
C ASN A 285 0.47 10.45 -11.31
N ASP A 286 -0.42 9.75 -12.03
CA ASP A 286 -1.69 9.28 -11.46
C ASP A 286 -2.05 7.86 -11.91
N TYR A 287 -1.08 7.16 -12.48
CA TYR A 287 -1.32 5.85 -13.04
C TYR A 287 -1.51 4.80 -11.96
N CYS A 288 -2.19 3.72 -12.32
CA CYS A 288 -2.13 2.46 -11.59
C CYS A 288 -1.81 1.31 -12.52
N GLY A 289 -0.91 0.42 -12.10
CA GLY A 289 -0.47 -0.73 -12.88
C GLY A 289 -0.37 -1.99 -12.03
N LYS A 290 -0.59 -3.16 -12.65
CA LYS A 290 -0.49 -4.45 -11.97
C LYS A 290 0.88 -5.09 -12.21
N LEU A 291 1.63 -5.32 -11.13
CA LEU A 291 2.87 -6.08 -11.15
C LEU A 291 2.73 -7.35 -10.29
N MET A 292 2.92 -8.51 -10.91
CA MET A 292 2.95 -9.82 -10.22
C MET A 292 1.77 -10.09 -9.26
N GLY A 293 0.58 -9.54 -9.55
CA GLY A 293 -0.61 -9.74 -8.71
C GLY A 293 -0.97 -8.55 -7.83
N VAL A 294 -0.05 -7.59 -7.62
CA VAL A 294 -0.24 -6.40 -6.78
C VAL A 294 -0.37 -5.16 -7.65
N HIS A 295 -1.35 -4.32 -7.37
CA HIS A 295 -1.48 -3.01 -8.02
C HIS A 295 -0.62 -1.95 -7.34
N LEU A 296 0.05 -1.13 -8.12
CA LEU A 296 0.88 -0.01 -7.69
C LEU A 296 0.22 1.26 -8.22
N CYS A 297 -0.44 2.03 -7.35
CA CYS A 297 -1.31 3.14 -7.74
C CYS A 297 -0.84 4.47 -7.15
N TYR A 298 -0.64 5.49 -7.99
CA TYR A 298 -0.53 6.87 -7.53
C TYR A 298 -1.91 7.45 -7.19
N GLY A 299 -1.98 8.27 -6.14
CA GLY A 299 -3.16 9.08 -5.81
C GLY A 299 -3.37 10.24 -6.79
N GLY A 300 -2.28 10.75 -7.38
CA GLY A 300 -2.23 11.99 -8.13
C GLY A 300 -2.18 13.22 -7.21
N GLY A 301 -1.69 14.35 -7.72
CA GLY A 301 -1.57 15.59 -6.93
C GLY A 301 -2.90 16.26 -6.64
N THR A 302 -3.30 16.28 -5.37
CA THR A 302 -4.51 16.98 -4.90
C THR A 302 -4.23 18.45 -4.61
N GLY A 303 -3.04 18.77 -4.10
CA GLY A 303 -2.65 20.11 -3.67
C GLY A 303 -2.46 21.11 -4.80
N TYR A 304 -2.98 22.31 -4.61
CA TYR A 304 -2.75 23.43 -5.53
C TYR A 304 -1.43 24.17 -5.28
N HIS A 305 -0.86 24.13 -4.06
CA HIS A 305 0.48 24.64 -3.78
C HIS A 305 1.58 23.70 -4.27
N ALA A 306 1.35 22.39 -4.16
CA ALA A 306 2.18 21.36 -4.77
C ALA A 306 2.43 21.69 -6.24
N TYR A 307 3.64 21.43 -6.76
CA TYR A 307 3.89 21.60 -8.18
C TYR A 307 2.91 20.76 -9.01
N GLY A 308 2.67 21.18 -10.24
CA GLY A 308 1.71 20.57 -11.14
C GLY A 308 2.08 20.80 -12.60
N ARG A 309 1.07 20.82 -13.46
CA ARG A 309 1.28 21.13 -14.88
C ARG A 309 0.07 21.86 -15.44
N VAL A 310 0.31 22.92 -16.18
CA VAL A 310 -0.76 23.65 -16.88
C VAL A 310 -1.50 22.69 -17.82
N GLY A 311 -2.83 22.67 -17.74
CA GLY A 311 -3.69 21.78 -18.53
C GLY A 311 -3.83 20.36 -17.96
N VAL A 312 -3.40 20.16 -16.72
CA VAL A 312 -3.48 18.88 -16.01
C VAL A 312 -4.20 19.14 -14.69
N GLU A 313 -5.48 18.76 -14.62
CA GLU A 313 -6.38 19.06 -13.49
C GLU A 313 -5.92 18.36 -12.20
N ARG A 314 -6.04 19.02 -11.04
CA ARG A 314 -5.82 18.35 -9.75
C ARG A 314 -6.79 17.18 -9.60
N ARG A 315 -6.41 16.15 -8.84
CA ARG A 315 -7.24 14.95 -8.69
C ARG A 315 -6.98 14.23 -7.39
N ALA A 316 -7.95 13.40 -7.01
CA ALA A 316 -7.85 12.48 -5.89
C ALA A 316 -8.39 11.12 -6.30
N ARG A 317 -7.94 10.06 -5.61
CA ARG A 317 -8.32 8.69 -5.89
C ARG A 317 -9.39 8.20 -4.92
N ILE A 318 -10.38 7.50 -5.44
CA ILE A 318 -11.41 6.81 -4.68
C ILE A 318 -11.14 5.31 -4.77
N ILE A 319 -11.21 4.64 -3.63
CA ILE A 319 -11.04 3.19 -3.51
C ILE A 319 -12.31 2.65 -2.87
N VAL A 320 -12.93 1.63 -3.47
CA VAL A 320 -14.14 1.00 -2.94
C VAL A 320 -13.93 -0.49 -2.81
N ALA A 321 -14.14 -0.98 -1.59
CA ALA A 321 -14.32 -2.39 -1.32
C ALA A 321 -15.81 -2.69 -1.25
N THR A 322 -16.25 -3.74 -1.96
CA THR A 322 -17.65 -4.21 -1.93
C THR A 322 -17.64 -5.70 -1.63
N ILE A 323 -18.31 -6.09 -0.55
CA ILE A 323 -18.46 -7.49 -0.15
C ILE A 323 -19.05 -8.28 -1.30
N ASN A 324 -18.41 -9.41 -1.62
CA ASN A 324 -18.94 -10.36 -2.58
C ASN A 324 -19.63 -11.49 -1.82
N GLU A 325 -20.96 -11.47 -1.80
CA GLU A 325 -21.78 -12.49 -1.12
C GLU A 325 -21.64 -13.89 -1.74
N GLU A 326 -21.26 -13.98 -3.01
CA GLU A 326 -21.11 -15.25 -3.74
C GLU A 326 -19.79 -15.98 -3.40
N VAL A 327 -18.89 -15.31 -2.68
CA VAL A 327 -17.55 -15.82 -2.40
C VAL A 327 -17.44 -16.25 -0.95
N GLN A 328 -17.00 -17.49 -0.72
CA GLN A 328 -16.74 -18.01 0.62
C GLN A 328 -15.77 -17.09 1.39
N GLY A 329 -16.21 -16.67 2.57
CA GLY A 329 -15.50 -15.73 3.44
C GLY A 329 -15.87 -14.26 3.24
N HIS A 330 -16.88 -13.96 2.41
CA HIS A 330 -17.36 -12.58 2.16
C HIS A 330 -16.24 -11.63 1.70
N ILE A 331 -15.29 -12.16 0.93
CA ILE A 331 -14.10 -11.43 0.51
C ILE A 331 -14.51 -10.34 -0.47
N PRO A 332 -14.15 -9.07 -0.21
CA PRO A 332 -14.59 -7.97 -1.04
C PRO A 332 -13.87 -7.92 -2.39
N ASN A 333 -14.59 -7.47 -3.41
CA ASN A 333 -13.98 -6.92 -4.62
C ASN A 333 -13.46 -5.51 -4.31
N ILE A 334 -12.31 -5.14 -4.87
CA ILE A 334 -11.71 -3.80 -4.69
C ILE A 334 -11.64 -3.13 -6.06
N SER A 335 -12.26 -1.97 -6.17
CA SER A 335 -12.23 -1.12 -7.36
C SER A 335 -11.73 0.28 -7.03
N THR A 336 -11.27 1.02 -8.03
CA THR A 336 -10.80 2.40 -7.87
C THR A 336 -11.18 3.27 -9.06
N TRP A 337 -11.21 4.58 -8.86
CA TRP A 337 -11.28 5.60 -9.90
C TRP A 337 -10.66 6.89 -9.37
N LYS A 338 -10.52 7.90 -10.23
CA LYS A 338 -10.12 9.25 -9.81
C LYS A 338 -11.24 10.25 -10.07
N ARG A 339 -11.25 11.34 -9.31
CA ARG A 339 -12.09 12.52 -9.52
C ARG A 339 -11.21 13.71 -9.82
N LEU A 340 -11.50 14.41 -10.92
CA LEU A 340 -10.79 15.63 -11.32
C LEU A 340 -11.38 16.86 -10.62
N ASP A 341 -10.53 17.84 -10.35
CA ASP A 341 -10.97 19.21 -10.05
C ASP A 341 -11.33 19.94 -11.36
N ASP A 342 -12.44 19.53 -11.94
CA ASP A 342 -13.11 20.25 -13.01
C ASP A 342 -14.53 20.65 -12.58
N THR A 343 -15.28 21.27 -13.49
CA THR A 343 -16.64 21.75 -13.22
C THR A 343 -17.63 20.63 -12.90
N HIS A 344 -17.32 19.38 -13.25
CA HIS A 344 -18.22 18.23 -13.15
C HIS A 344 -17.73 17.17 -12.17
N MET A 345 -16.61 17.41 -11.48
CA MET A 345 -15.92 16.40 -10.69
C MET A 345 -15.74 15.11 -11.51
N SER A 346 -15.24 15.22 -12.75
CA SER A 346 -15.25 14.10 -13.70
C SER A 346 -14.62 12.84 -13.10
N LYS A 347 -15.36 11.72 -13.21
CA LYS A 347 -14.87 10.39 -12.86
C LYS A 347 -14.09 9.80 -14.01
N ILE A 348 -12.84 9.44 -13.78
CA ILE A 348 -11.95 8.87 -14.79
C ILE A 348 -11.32 7.56 -14.31
N ASP A 349 -10.80 6.77 -15.25
CA ASP A 349 -9.90 5.63 -14.99
C ASP A 349 -10.47 4.64 -13.95
N THR A 350 -11.70 4.17 -14.19
CA THR A 350 -12.32 3.17 -13.32
C THR A 350 -11.72 1.79 -13.55
N GLU A 351 -11.27 1.14 -12.48
CA GLU A 351 -10.52 -0.11 -12.52
C GLU A 351 -10.94 -1.10 -11.42
N LEU A 352 -10.88 -2.40 -11.73
CA LEU A 352 -11.00 -3.47 -10.75
C LEU A 352 -9.60 -3.92 -10.31
N LEU A 353 -9.21 -3.61 -9.08
CA LEU A 353 -7.90 -3.98 -8.52
C LEU A 353 -7.86 -5.42 -8.01
N TYR A 354 -8.98 -5.89 -7.44
CA TYR A 354 -9.06 -7.22 -6.87
C TYR A 354 -10.45 -7.81 -6.95
N SER A 355 -10.54 -9.09 -7.30
CA SER A 355 -11.72 -9.92 -7.11
C SER A 355 -11.27 -11.36 -6.92
N LYS A 356 -11.75 -12.04 -5.88
CA LYS A 356 -11.43 -13.47 -5.66
C LYS A 356 -11.93 -14.35 -6.82
N ALA A 357 -13.02 -13.99 -7.48
CA ALA A 357 -13.49 -14.70 -8.68
C ALA A 357 -12.46 -14.68 -9.83
N SER A 358 -11.64 -13.62 -9.91
CA SER A 358 -10.57 -13.51 -10.92
C SER A 358 -9.33 -14.36 -10.62
N GLU A 359 -9.12 -14.77 -9.37
CA GLU A 359 -8.04 -15.70 -8.99
C GLU A 359 -8.36 -17.16 -9.37
N VAL A 360 -9.64 -17.49 -9.58
CA VAL A 360 -10.11 -18.86 -9.90
C VAL A 360 -9.99 -19.19 -11.39
N GLN A 361 -9.67 -18.22 -12.28
CA GLN A 361 -9.35 -18.57 -13.66
C GLN A 361 -7.99 -19.28 -13.70
N PRO A 362 -7.95 -20.59 -14.00
CA PRO A 362 -6.68 -21.25 -14.18
C PRO A 362 -6.01 -20.62 -15.40
N LEU A 363 -4.69 -20.53 -15.37
CA LEU A 363 -3.83 -20.29 -16.52
C LEU A 363 -3.96 -21.44 -17.55
N PHE A 364 -5.15 -21.67 -18.09
CA PHE A 364 -5.36 -22.31 -19.38
C PHE A 364 -5.50 -21.21 -20.42
N ARG A 365 -4.47 -20.36 -20.54
CA ARG A 365 -4.17 -19.83 -21.88
C ARG A 365 -3.71 -21.01 -22.69
N THR A 366 -4.65 -21.66 -23.36
CA THR A 366 -4.35 -22.42 -24.55
C THR A 366 -3.51 -21.50 -25.42
N PHE A 367 -2.23 -21.84 -25.60
CA PHE A 367 -1.51 -21.35 -26.76
C PHE A 367 -2.31 -21.85 -27.95
N ALA A 368 -3.18 -20.98 -28.49
CA ALA A 368 -3.74 -21.17 -29.79
C ALA A 368 -2.56 -21.21 -30.75
N TYR A 369 -2.12 -22.42 -31.03
CA TYR A 369 -1.15 -22.73 -32.07
C TYR A 369 -1.70 -22.07 -33.33
N ARG A 370 -1.14 -20.92 -33.73
CA ARG A 370 -1.46 -20.32 -35.02
C ARG A 370 -1.14 -21.38 -36.06
N LYS A 371 -2.18 -21.96 -36.67
CA LYS A 371 -2.06 -22.82 -37.85
C LYS A 371 -1.34 -22.01 -38.92
N GLY A 372 -0.06 -22.30 -39.12
CA GLY A 372 0.78 -21.57 -40.07
C GLY A 372 2.12 -22.22 -40.37
N CYS A 373 2.63 -23.14 -39.54
CA CYS A 373 3.85 -23.88 -39.83
C CYS A 373 3.54 -25.37 -39.97
N SER A 374 3.22 -25.79 -41.19
CA SER A 374 3.36 -27.19 -41.60
C SER A 374 4.84 -27.52 -41.69
N TRP A 375 5.29 -28.49 -40.90
CA TRP A 375 6.62 -29.10 -41.04
C TRP A 375 6.68 -29.94 -42.32
N PRO A 376 7.61 -29.71 -43.26
CA PRO A 376 7.94 -30.71 -44.26
C PRO A 376 9.20 -31.47 -43.83
N TRP A 377 9.03 -32.78 -43.62
CA TRP A 377 10.12 -33.73 -43.76
C TRP A 377 10.54 -33.80 -45.23
N ASN A 378 11.63 -33.14 -45.62
CA ASN A 378 12.38 -33.46 -46.84
C ASN A 378 13.82 -32.90 -46.78
N PRO A 379 14.89 -33.71 -46.82
CA PRO A 379 16.26 -33.24 -46.56
C PRO A 379 17.02 -32.70 -47.78
N PHE A 380 16.37 -32.18 -48.81
CA PHE A 380 17.06 -31.56 -49.95
C PHE A 380 16.29 -30.38 -50.55
N LYS A 381 16.68 -29.16 -50.15
CA LYS A 381 16.78 -27.90 -50.95
C LYS A 381 16.63 -26.68 -50.03
N TYR A 382 17.70 -25.88 -49.92
CA TYR A 382 17.62 -24.48 -49.48
C TYR A 382 17.56 -23.57 -50.71
N PRO A 383 16.89 -22.40 -50.60
CA PRO A 383 17.68 -21.17 -50.49
C PRO A 383 17.22 -20.20 -49.38
N GLN A 384 18.25 -19.50 -48.90
CA GLN A 384 18.40 -18.41 -47.93
C GLN A 384 17.18 -17.61 -47.42
N GLY A 385 17.07 -17.47 -46.09
CA GLY A 385 16.22 -16.48 -45.42
C GLY A 385 16.06 -16.68 -43.89
N LYS A 386 17.01 -16.13 -43.12
CA LYS A 386 16.99 -15.77 -41.67
C LYS A 386 15.98 -16.51 -40.74
N CYS A 387 16.42 -17.64 -40.18
CA CYS A 387 15.92 -18.18 -38.90
C CYS A 387 17.05 -18.96 -38.21
N THR A 388 18.14 -18.28 -37.84
CA THR A 388 19.32 -18.93 -37.25
C THR A 388 19.79 -18.14 -36.02
N PHE A 389 19.08 -18.31 -34.91
CA PHE A 389 19.67 -18.05 -33.59
C PHE A 389 19.05 -18.97 -32.52
N TRP A 390 17.74 -19.26 -32.62
CA TRP A 390 17.03 -20.11 -31.65
C TRP A 390 17.19 -21.62 -31.85
N ALA A 391 17.57 -22.08 -33.05
CA ALA A 391 17.72 -23.51 -33.34
C ALA A 391 18.99 -24.12 -32.72
N SER A 392 20.06 -23.33 -32.53
CA SER A 392 21.33 -23.81 -31.97
C SER A 392 21.25 -24.03 -30.45
N VAL A 393 20.56 -23.14 -29.72
CA VAL A 393 20.48 -23.19 -28.25
C VAL A 393 19.63 -24.38 -27.79
N ILE A 394 18.53 -24.68 -28.48
CA ILE A 394 17.63 -25.78 -28.13
C ILE A 394 18.26 -27.14 -28.48
N TYR A 395 18.94 -27.26 -29.62
CA TYR A 395 19.61 -28.51 -30.00
C TYR A 395 20.75 -28.85 -29.03
N THR A 396 21.51 -27.84 -28.60
CA THR A 396 22.59 -28.03 -27.61
C THR A 396 22.02 -28.43 -26.25
N ALA A 397 20.96 -27.79 -25.77
CA ALA A 397 20.33 -28.14 -24.48
C ALA A 397 19.73 -29.56 -24.47
N VAL A 398 19.09 -29.99 -25.55
CA VAL A 398 18.49 -31.33 -25.67
C VAL A 398 19.56 -32.42 -25.74
N VAL A 399 20.65 -32.20 -26.48
CA VAL A 399 21.77 -33.14 -26.57
C VAL A 399 22.53 -33.23 -25.24
N THR A 400 22.69 -32.12 -24.51
CA THR A 400 23.31 -32.13 -23.17
C THR A 400 22.44 -32.85 -22.15
N LEU A 401 21.12 -32.64 -22.15
CA LEU A 401 20.19 -33.32 -21.24
C LEU A 401 20.10 -34.83 -21.51
N LEU A 402 20.11 -35.26 -22.77
CA LEU A 402 20.12 -36.68 -23.15
C LEU A 402 21.45 -37.37 -22.76
N SER A 403 22.56 -36.64 -22.84
CA SER A 403 23.88 -37.15 -22.44
C SER A 403 24.01 -37.32 -20.92
N ILE A 404 23.42 -36.41 -20.14
CA ILE A 404 23.37 -36.49 -18.67
C ILE A 404 22.49 -37.68 -18.22
N PHE A 405 21.35 -37.91 -18.88
CA PHE A 405 20.48 -39.05 -18.58
C PHE A 405 21.13 -40.41 -18.90
N ALA A 406 21.90 -40.50 -19.98
CA ALA A 406 22.66 -41.70 -20.34
C ALA A 406 23.80 -41.98 -19.34
N PHE A 407 24.45 -40.94 -18.81
CA PHE A 407 25.54 -41.07 -17.83
C PHE A 407 25.01 -41.48 -16.44
N MET A 408 23.86 -40.93 -16.03
CA MET A 408 23.21 -41.26 -14.76
C MET A 408 22.63 -42.69 -14.73
N SER A 409 22.07 -43.16 -15.85
CA SER A 409 21.57 -44.53 -15.96
C SER A 409 22.69 -45.59 -15.97
N GLY A 410 23.86 -45.28 -16.53
CA GLY A 410 25.07 -46.13 -16.44
C GLY A 410 25.62 -46.28 -15.01
N PHE A 411 25.59 -45.22 -14.20
CA PHE A 411 26.06 -45.24 -12.81
C PHE A 411 25.18 -46.10 -11.88
N LEU A 412 23.86 -46.12 -12.10
CA LEU A 412 22.92 -46.93 -11.33
C LEU A 412 23.08 -48.44 -11.59
N VAL A 413 23.40 -48.84 -12.82
CA VAL A 413 23.65 -50.24 -13.18
C VAL A 413 24.98 -50.74 -12.60
N HIS A 414 26.01 -49.89 -12.51
CA HIS A 414 27.31 -50.28 -11.94
C HIS A 414 27.27 -50.43 -10.41
N ARG A 415 26.53 -49.55 -9.71
CA ARG A 415 26.42 -49.61 -8.23
C ARG A 415 25.66 -50.85 -7.72
N HIS A 416 24.82 -51.46 -8.56
CA HIS A 416 24.07 -52.66 -8.19
C HIS A 416 24.89 -53.96 -8.31
N ARG A 417 25.96 -53.99 -9.13
CA ARG A 417 26.89 -55.13 -9.25
C ARG A 417 27.95 -55.16 -8.13
N SER A 418 28.41 -54.02 -7.63
CA SER A 418 29.45 -53.97 -6.59
C SER A 418 28.96 -54.36 -5.18
N LYS A 419 27.65 -54.29 -4.90
CA LYS A 419 27.09 -54.68 -3.59
C LYS A 419 26.88 -56.19 -3.39
N LYS A 420 27.13 -57.03 -4.41
CA LYS A 420 27.01 -58.50 -4.32
C LYS A 420 28.32 -59.23 -3.97
N LEU A 421 29.44 -58.53 -3.82
CA LEU A 421 30.77 -59.12 -3.60
C LEU A 421 31.39 -58.83 -2.21
N LEU A 422 30.66 -58.23 -1.28
CA LEU A 422 31.14 -57.98 0.10
C LEU A 422 30.17 -58.59 1.12
N LYS A 423 30.06 -59.91 1.10
CA LYS A 423 29.49 -60.73 2.19
C LYS A 423 30.27 -62.06 2.27
N SER A 424 31.47 -62.03 2.83
CA SER A 424 31.97 -63.19 3.58
C SER A 424 32.88 -62.70 4.71
N ASP A 425 32.71 -63.38 5.84
CA ASP A 425 33.64 -63.47 6.97
C ASP A 425 33.80 -62.25 7.88
N TYR A 426 33.10 -62.26 9.00
CA TYR A 426 33.73 -62.18 10.33
C TYR A 426 32.74 -62.61 11.43
N LYS A 427 33.15 -63.60 12.25
CA LYS A 427 32.42 -64.10 13.43
C LYS A 427 32.65 -63.17 14.65
N PRO A 428 31.69 -63.02 15.57
CA PRO A 428 31.91 -62.31 16.83
C PRO A 428 32.46 -63.25 17.92
N VAL A 429 33.44 -62.76 18.69
CA VAL A 429 33.93 -63.37 19.93
C VAL A 429 33.36 -62.59 21.11
N SER A 430 32.78 -63.32 22.06
CA SER A 430 32.29 -62.86 23.36
C SER A 430 33.44 -62.75 24.37
N THR A 431 33.46 -61.71 25.20
CA THR A 431 33.96 -61.80 26.58
C THR A 431 33.29 -60.75 27.47
N THR A 432 32.96 -61.24 28.65
CA THR A 432 32.33 -60.65 29.83
C THR A 432 33.28 -59.84 30.71
N ASP A 433 32.66 -58.97 31.53
CA ASP A 433 33.02 -58.51 32.88
C ASP A 433 34.38 -57.84 33.18
N SER A 434 34.32 -56.61 33.71
CA SER A 434 34.61 -56.35 35.13
C SER A 434 34.31 -54.91 35.56
N LYS A 435 33.85 -54.82 36.82
CA LYS A 435 33.54 -53.63 37.63
C LYS A 435 34.82 -52.99 38.22
N VAL A 436 34.62 -51.80 38.83
CA VAL A 436 35.23 -51.26 40.09
C VAL A 436 36.26 -50.11 39.95
N ILE A 437 35.84 -48.92 40.45
CA ILE A 437 36.50 -47.91 41.34
C ILE A 437 37.83 -47.28 40.81
N ASP A 438 38.09 -45.96 40.82
CA ASP A 438 37.77 -44.83 41.72
C ASP A 438 37.16 -43.60 41.01
#